data_AF-A0A7V6IKS8-F1
#
_entry.id   AF-A0A7V6IKS8-F1
#
_cell.length_a   1.000
_cell.length_b   1.000
_cell.length_c   1.000
_cell.angle_alpha   90.00
_cell.angle_beta   90.00
_cell.angle_gamma   90.00
#
_symmetry.space_group_name_H-M   'P 1'
#
loop_
_entity.id
_entity.type
_entity.pdbx_description
1 polymer ?
#
loop_
_entity_poly.entity_id
_entity_poly.type
_entity_poly.pdbx_seq_one_letter_code
_entity_poly.pdbx_strand_id
1 'polypeptide(L)'
;MKKIVLILVILLGVNWLQAQIKAVNENGRAALSDLQIVKEEYRFVNGLKVLFLQMDGTMYGIKISYYGYCFSNTEGTIQFVIYTAQNLLKEYQDECDKLLKGLVQTK
;
A
#
# COMPACT_ATOMS: atom_id res chain seq x y z
N MET A 1 11.35 -14.09 -8.58
CA MET A 1 12.06 -14.47 -7.33
C MET A 1 12.47 -13.28 -6.44
N LYS A 2 12.87 -12.09 -6.93
CA LYS A 2 13.10 -10.89 -6.06
C LYS A 2 11.83 -10.07 -5.71
N LYS A 3 10.66 -10.40 -6.27
CA LYS A 3 9.44 -9.57 -6.26
C LYS A 3 8.38 -9.99 -5.23
N ILE A 4 8.27 -11.30 -4.98
CA ILE A 4 7.48 -11.86 -3.85
C ILE A 4 8.04 -11.39 -2.50
N VAL A 5 9.37 -11.16 -2.44
CA VAL A 5 10.11 -10.59 -1.31
C VAL A 5 9.69 -9.14 -0.97
N LEU A 6 9.14 -8.39 -1.93
CA LEU A 6 8.74 -6.98 -1.75
C LEU A 6 7.31 -6.84 -1.20
N ILE A 7 6.42 -7.76 -1.57
CA ILE A 7 5.02 -7.77 -1.14
C ILE A 7 4.90 -8.29 0.31
N LEU A 8 5.75 -9.24 0.73
CA LEU A 8 5.81 -9.70 2.12
C LEU A 8 6.36 -8.65 3.11
N VAL A 9 7.38 -7.87 2.72
CA VAL A 9 8.09 -6.93 3.62
C VAL A 9 7.26 -5.70 3.99
N ILE A 10 6.28 -5.36 3.15
CA ILE A 10 5.39 -4.19 3.30
C ILE A 10 4.15 -4.54 4.14
N LEU A 11 3.56 -5.69 3.83
CA LEU A 11 2.54 -6.35 4.64
C LEU A 11 3.03 -6.59 6.08
N LEU A 12 4.33 -6.82 6.28
CA LEU A 12 4.97 -6.96 7.59
C LEU A 12 5.16 -5.63 8.35
N GLY A 13 5.21 -4.46 7.70
CA GLY A 13 5.53 -3.16 8.33
C GLY A 13 4.33 -2.38 8.89
N VAL A 14 3.19 -2.38 8.19
CA VAL A 14 1.96 -1.71 8.66
C VAL A 14 1.15 -2.62 9.60
N ASN A 15 1.18 -3.96 9.40
CA ASN A 15 0.74 -4.90 10.44
C ASN A 15 1.59 -4.78 11.73
N TRP A 16 2.87 -4.44 11.62
CA TRP A 16 3.78 -4.24 12.75
C TRP A 16 3.37 -3.04 13.63
N LEU A 17 3.10 -1.89 13.02
CA LEU A 17 2.71 -0.67 13.74
C LEU A 17 1.30 -0.80 14.35
N GLN A 18 0.40 -1.49 13.66
CA GLN A 18 -0.97 -1.76 14.12
C GLN A 18 -1.02 -2.86 15.21
N ALA A 19 -0.08 -3.82 15.22
CA ALA A 19 0.06 -4.81 16.30
C ALA A 19 0.68 -4.20 17.58
N GLN A 20 1.64 -3.29 17.48
CA GLN A 20 2.25 -2.63 18.65
C GLN A 20 1.26 -1.69 19.38
N ILE A 21 0.40 -0.97 18.65
CA ILE A 21 -0.67 -0.16 19.24
C ILE A 21 -1.76 -1.05 19.89
N LYS A 22 -1.93 -2.30 19.43
CA LYS A 22 -2.91 -3.28 19.93
C LYS A 22 -2.44 -4.17 21.09
N ALA A 23 -1.14 -4.47 21.20
CA ALA A 23 -0.56 -5.21 22.35
C ALA A 23 -0.67 -4.45 23.68
N VAL A 24 -0.96 -3.15 23.60
CA VAL A 24 -1.25 -2.28 24.75
C VAL A 24 -2.75 -2.28 25.11
N ASN A 25 -3.67 -2.70 24.22
CA ASN A 25 -5.12 -2.52 24.40
C ASN A 25 -6.03 -3.77 24.16
N GLU A 26 -5.45 -4.98 24.03
CA GLU A 26 -6.14 -6.29 23.92
C GLU A 26 -7.00 -6.52 22.63
N ASN A 27 -6.97 -7.75 22.08
CA ASN A 27 -7.73 -8.26 20.90
C ASN A 27 -7.22 -7.95 19.47
N GLY A 28 -5.95 -8.28 19.20
CA GLY A 28 -5.26 -7.93 17.96
C GLY A 28 -5.27 -8.91 16.76
N ARG A 29 -6.04 -10.01 16.74
CA ARG A 29 -5.97 -10.99 15.63
C ARG A 29 -6.85 -10.70 14.40
N ALA A 30 -7.84 -9.82 14.50
CA ALA A 30 -8.90 -9.68 13.49
C ALA A 30 -8.77 -8.49 12.51
N ALA A 31 -7.69 -7.69 12.58
CA ALA A 31 -7.66 -6.39 11.90
C ALA A 31 -7.41 -6.41 10.39
N LEU A 32 -6.88 -7.50 9.81
CA LEU A 32 -6.48 -7.55 8.40
C LEU A 32 -6.63 -8.94 7.77
N SER A 33 -7.56 -9.77 8.27
CA SER A 33 -7.78 -11.12 7.76
C SER A 33 -8.36 -11.17 6.34
N ASP A 34 -8.91 -10.07 5.84
CA ASP A 34 -9.59 -9.97 4.54
C ASP A 34 -8.83 -9.11 3.52
N LEU A 35 -7.57 -8.75 3.78
CA LEU A 35 -6.79 -7.96 2.83
C LEU A 35 -6.52 -8.77 1.55
N GLN A 36 -6.86 -8.19 0.39
CA GLN A 36 -6.71 -8.79 -0.93
C GLN A 36 -6.08 -7.81 -1.92
N ILE A 37 -5.30 -8.33 -2.87
CA ILE A 37 -4.73 -7.55 -3.98
C ILE A 37 -5.78 -7.47 -5.09
N VAL A 38 -6.24 -6.26 -5.40
CA VAL A 38 -7.22 -6.00 -6.47
C VAL A 38 -6.53 -5.77 -7.81
N LYS A 39 -5.41 -5.05 -7.79
CA LYS A 39 -4.64 -4.76 -9.00
C LYS A 39 -3.15 -4.65 -8.68
N GLU A 40 -2.34 -5.26 -9.53
CA GLU A 40 -0.87 -5.21 -9.46
C GLU A 40 -0.30 -5.06 -10.87
N GLU A 41 0.51 -4.04 -11.10
CA GLU A 41 1.22 -3.87 -12.37
C GLU A 41 2.49 -3.04 -12.23
N TYR A 42 3.47 -3.25 -13.11
CA TYR A 42 4.62 -2.34 -13.19
C TYR A 42 4.28 -1.12 -14.03
N ARG A 43 4.64 0.07 -13.55
CA ARG A 43 4.50 1.34 -14.28
C ARG A 43 5.84 2.07 -14.35
N PHE A 44 5.91 3.00 -15.30
CA PHE A 44 6.97 4.01 -15.36
C PHE A 44 6.37 5.38 -15.04
N VAL A 45 6.93 6.06 -14.05
CA VAL A 45 6.53 7.41 -13.64
C VAL A 45 7.79 8.27 -13.63
N ASN A 46 7.85 9.29 -14.48
CA ASN A 46 9.03 10.16 -14.63
C ASN A 46 10.35 9.38 -14.80
N GLY A 47 10.32 8.29 -15.59
CA GLY A 47 11.47 7.40 -15.82
C GLY A 47 11.70 6.34 -14.73
N LEU A 48 11.01 6.42 -13.59
CA LEU A 48 11.12 5.47 -12.49
C LEU A 48 10.23 4.26 -12.70
N LYS A 49 10.84 3.07 -12.61
CA LYS A 49 10.09 1.82 -12.58
C LYS A 49 9.54 1.57 -11.19
N VAL A 50 8.21 1.57 -11.06
CA VAL A 50 7.50 1.35 -9.81
C VAL A 50 6.54 0.17 -9.93
N LEU A 51 6.28 -0.51 -8.81
CA LEU A 51 5.19 -1.48 -8.69
C LEU A 51 3.95 -0.74 -8.20
N PHE A 52 2.92 -0.66 -9.03
CA PHE A 52 1.60 -0.23 -8.65
C PHE A 52 0.88 -1.34 -7.90
N LEU A 53 0.29 -0.98 -6.75
CA LEU A 53 -0.54 -1.86 -5.95
C LEU A 53 -1.85 -1.17 -5.59
N GLN A 54 -2.95 -1.87 -5.85
CA GLN A 54 -4.24 -1.60 -5.23
C GLN A 54 -4.63 -2.81 -4.37
N MET A 55 -4.93 -2.56 -3.10
CA MET A 55 -5.34 -3.60 -2.15
C MET A 55 -6.59 -3.16 -1.41
N ASP A 56 -7.50 -4.09 -1.16
CA ASP A 56 -8.72 -3.84 -0.42
C ASP A 56 -8.72 -4.67 0.86
N GLY A 57 -9.21 -4.11 1.97
CA GLY A 57 -9.41 -4.86 3.22
C GLY A 57 -10.30 -4.12 4.20
N THR A 58 -10.54 -4.70 5.36
CA THR A 58 -11.39 -4.10 6.39
C THR A 58 -10.54 -3.72 7.60
N MET A 59 -10.57 -2.44 7.97
CA MET A 59 -9.90 -1.92 9.16
C MET A 59 -10.94 -1.34 10.11
N TYR A 60 -11.04 -1.89 11.33
CA TYR A 60 -12.03 -1.50 12.35
C TYR A 60 -13.49 -1.49 11.83
N GLY A 61 -13.86 -2.46 11.01
CA GLY A 61 -15.20 -2.57 10.42
C GLY A 61 -15.44 -1.68 9.20
N ILE A 62 -14.45 -0.88 8.78
CA ILE A 62 -14.54 0.00 7.61
C ILE A 62 -13.79 -0.65 6.45
N LYS A 63 -14.45 -0.71 5.29
CA LYS A 63 -13.87 -1.16 4.02
C LYS A 63 -12.94 -0.10 3.45
N ILE A 64 -11.64 -0.39 3.40
CA ILE A 64 -10.57 0.51 2.94
C ILE A 64 -9.96 -0.03 1.64
N SER A 65 -9.64 0.89 0.73
CA SER A 65 -8.75 0.66 -0.41
C SER A 65 -7.42 1.37 -0.19
N TYR A 66 -6.33 0.65 -0.38
CA TYR A 66 -4.97 1.15 -0.50
C TYR A 66 -4.61 1.26 -1.97
N TYR A 67 -3.99 2.38 -2.37
CA TYR A 67 -3.67 2.73 -3.75
C TYR A 67 -2.31 3.42 -3.80
N GLY A 68 -1.32 2.83 -4.45
CA GLY A 68 0.01 3.44 -4.41
C GLY A 68 1.11 2.72 -5.16
N TYR A 69 2.33 3.18 -4.88
CA TYR A 69 3.54 2.70 -5.51
C TYR A 69 4.52 2.15 -4.50
N CYS A 70 5.15 1.05 -4.89
CA CYS A 70 6.35 0.53 -4.27
C CYS A 70 7.51 0.73 -5.24
N PHE A 71 8.47 1.56 -4.85
CA PHE A 71 9.74 1.75 -5.53
C PHE A 71 10.81 0.92 -4.83
N SER A 72 11.62 0.20 -5.61
CA SER A 72 12.67 -0.66 -5.06
C SER A 72 13.89 -0.64 -5.96
N ASN A 73 15.06 -0.42 -5.37
CA ASN A 73 16.36 -0.45 -6.02
C ASN A 73 17.37 -1.22 -5.14
N THR A 74 18.66 -1.10 -5.44
CA THR A 74 19.73 -1.75 -4.68
C THR A 74 19.95 -1.17 -3.28
N GLU A 75 19.50 0.06 -3.03
CA GLU A 75 19.68 0.78 -1.76
C GLU A 75 18.52 0.56 -0.80
N GLY A 76 17.34 0.21 -1.32
CA GLY A 76 16.21 -0.13 -0.48
C GLY A 76 14.89 -0.09 -1.22
N THR A 77 13.83 -0.07 -0.41
CA THR A 77 12.45 -0.01 -0.87
C THR A 77 11.74 1.13 -0.19
N ILE A 78 11.09 1.97 -0.98
CA ILE A 78 10.26 3.08 -0.51
C ILE A 78 8.86 2.84 -1.01
N GLN A 79 7.89 3.11 -0.16
CA GLN A 79 6.49 3.02 -0.51
C GLN A 79 5.82 4.37 -0.36
N PHE A 80 4.94 4.66 -1.30
CA PHE A 80 4.04 5.79 -1.23
C PHE A 80 2.62 5.25 -1.38
N VAL A 81 1.84 5.34 -0.30
CA VAL A 81 0.52 4.72 -0.19
C VAL A 81 -0.51 5.80 0.10
N ILE A 82 -1.54 5.87 -0.75
CA ILE A 82 -2.76 6.64 -0.52
C ILE A 82 -3.83 5.63 -0.08
N TYR A 83 -4.72 6.01 0.84
CA TYR A 83 -5.84 5.17 1.23
C TYR A 83 -7.13 5.98 1.36
N THR A 84 -8.25 5.35 1.06
CA THR A 84 -9.60 5.92 1.22
C THR A 84 -10.62 4.80 1.42
N ALA A 85 -11.86 5.14 1.75
CA ALA A 85 -12.95 4.17 1.79
C ALA A 85 -13.19 3.57 0.40
N GLN A 86 -13.44 2.27 0.31
CA GLN A 86 -13.56 1.55 -0.98
C GLN A 86 -14.59 2.19 -1.93
N ASN A 87 -15.71 2.67 -1.38
CA ASN A 87 -16.78 3.31 -2.15
C ASN A 87 -16.39 4.68 -2.72
N LEU A 88 -15.35 5.34 -2.20
CA LEU A 88 -14.87 6.65 -2.65
C LEU A 88 -13.68 6.55 -3.62
N LEU A 89 -13.04 5.38 -3.71
CA LEU A 89 -11.83 5.23 -4.53
C LEU A 89 -12.07 5.64 -5.98
N LYS A 90 -13.21 5.24 -6.56
CA LYS A 90 -13.56 5.57 -7.95
C LYS A 90 -13.68 7.08 -8.17
N GLU A 91 -14.19 7.82 -7.20
CA GLU A 91 -14.34 9.27 -7.28
C GLU A 91 -12.99 9.99 -7.16
N TYR A 92 -12.12 9.53 -6.26
CA TYR A 92 -10.80 10.14 -6.03
C TYR A 92 -9.67 9.58 -6.89
N GLN A 93 -9.96 8.64 -7.78
CA GLN A 93 -8.93 7.94 -8.53
C GLN A 93 -8.07 8.91 -9.35
N ASP A 94 -8.69 9.87 -10.04
CA ASP A 94 -7.97 10.85 -10.85
C ASP A 94 -7.03 11.73 -10.00
N GLU A 95 -7.45 12.11 -8.80
CA GLU A 95 -6.61 12.87 -7.86
C GLU A 95 -5.48 12.00 -7.27
N CYS A 96 -5.76 10.74 -6.94
CA CYS A 96 -4.73 9.78 -6.53
C CYS A 96 -3.67 9.63 -7.62
N ASP A 97 -4.10 9.47 -8.88
CA ASP A 97 -3.20 9.36 -10.02
C ASP A 97 -2.38 10.64 -10.25
N LYS A 98 -2.95 11.83 -10.04
CA LYS A 98 -2.21 13.11 -10.11
C LYS A 98 -1.11 13.17 -9.05
N LEU A 99 -1.41 12.84 -7.78
CA LEU A 99 -0.42 12.81 -6.71
C LEU A 99 0.69 11.80 -6.99
N LEU A 100 0.32 10.60 -7.43
CA LEU A 100 1.24 9.52 -7.74
C LEU A 100 2.16 9.83 -8.93
N LYS A 101 1.67 10.57 -9.93
CA LYS A 101 2.49 11.05 -11.07
C LYS A 101 3.58 12.04 -10.65
N GLY A 102 3.49 12.63 -9.46
CA GLY A 102 4.49 13.54 -8.91
C GLY A 102 5.75 12.86 -8.37
N LEU A 103 5.81 11.52 -8.33
CA LEU A 103 6.99 10.82 -7.82
C LEU A 103 8.23 11.07 -8.69
N VAL A 104 9.33 11.44 -8.04
CA VAL A 104 10.65 11.65 -8.63
C VAL A 104 11.72 11.03 -7.75
N GLN A 105 12.86 10.69 -8.33
CA GLN A 105 13.99 10.15 -7.58
C GLN A 105 14.79 11.33 -7.03
N THR A 106 14.96 11.36 -5.73
CA THR A 106 15.59 12.49 -5.02
C THR A 106 17.05 12.24 -4.63
N LYS A 107 17.57 11.03 -4.88
CA LYS A 107 18.95 10.61 -4.63
C LYS A 107 19.35 9.58 -5.66
#